data_AF-A0A8J3G3Z2-F1
#
_entry.id   AF-A0A8J3G3Z2-F1
#
_cell.length_a   1.000
_cell.length_b   1.000
_cell.length_c   1.000
_cell.angle_alpha   90.00
_cell.angle_beta   90.00
_cell.angle_gamma   90.00
#
_symmetry.space_group_name_H-M   'P 1'
#
loop_
_entity.id
_entity.type
_entity.pdbx_description
1 polymer ?
#
loop_
_entity_poly.entity_id
_entity_poly.type
_entity_poly.pdbx_seq_one_letter_code
_entity_poly.pdbx_strand_id
1 'polypeptide(L)'
;MKKTVIIGATPNPSRYAYVVAEMLHERKIPFVPVGIKSGTVFGEEILNLREKPSITDVHTVTLYVGPDNQKEWYDYIISLKPQRIVFNPGTENPELMNLAKAAGVDVWPACNLVLLSTGQF
;
A
#
# COMPACT_ATOMS: atom_id res chain seq x y z
N MET A 1 0.86 -14.38 -8.14
CA MET A 1 1.76 -13.54 -7.31
C MET A 1 0.97 -12.37 -6.75
N LYS A 2 1.23 -11.94 -5.51
CA LYS A 2 0.44 -10.91 -4.82
C LYS A 2 0.97 -9.50 -5.14
N LYS A 3 0.76 -9.00 -6.37
CA LYS A 3 1.19 -7.65 -6.77
C LYS A 3 0.70 -6.62 -5.75
N THR A 4 1.62 -5.89 -5.14
CA THR A 4 1.35 -5.04 -3.97
C THR A 4 1.62 -3.57 -4.27
N VAL A 5 0.62 -2.71 -4.15
CA VAL A 5 0.78 -1.25 -4.27
C VAL A 5 1.05 -0.67 -2.89
N ILE A 6 2.15 0.06 -2.74
CA ILE A 6 2.51 0.74 -1.50
C ILE A 6 2.07 2.19 -1.60
N ILE A 7 1.00 2.57 -0.88
CA ILE A 7 0.52 3.96 -0.83
C ILE A 7 1.21 4.68 0.33
N GLY A 8 1.93 5.77 0.01
CA GLY A 8 2.79 6.47 0.96
C GLY A 8 4.25 6.01 0.90
N ALA A 9 4.69 5.50 -0.26
CA ALA A 9 6.08 5.10 -0.49
C ALA A 9 7.05 6.28 -0.34
N THR A 10 8.29 5.98 0.04
CA THR A 10 9.34 6.95 0.34
C THR A 10 10.71 6.28 0.18
N PRO A 11 11.74 6.98 -0.32
CA PRO A 11 13.10 6.44 -0.40
C PRO A 11 13.86 6.54 0.94
N ASN A 12 13.22 7.07 1.99
CA ASN A 12 13.82 7.22 3.32
C ASN A 12 13.84 5.89 4.09
N PRO A 13 15.02 5.33 4.39
CA PRO A 13 15.15 4.03 5.06
C PRO A 13 14.65 4.00 6.51
N SER A 14 14.49 5.15 7.17
CA SER A 14 13.94 5.18 8.53
C SER A 14 12.41 4.99 8.60
N ARG A 15 11.73 4.86 7.45
CA ARG A 15 10.27 4.75 7.39
C ARG A 15 9.82 3.33 7.09
N TYR A 16 8.79 2.86 7.80
CA TYR A 16 8.24 1.51 7.60
C TYR A 16 7.82 1.17 6.16
N ALA A 17 7.37 2.17 5.38
CA ALA A 17 7.06 1.97 3.96
C ALA A 17 8.29 1.52 3.14
N TYR A 18 9.48 2.02 3.48
CA TYR A 18 10.74 1.59 2.86
C TYR A 18 11.08 0.17 3.26
N VAL A 19 10.99 -0.15 4.56
CA VAL A 19 11.26 -1.50 5.09
C VAL A 19 10.34 -2.54 4.45
N VAL A 20 9.07 -2.22 4.21
CA VAL A 20 8.17 -3.14 3.50
C VAL A 20 8.50 -3.27 2.02
N ALA A 21 8.91 -2.21 1.35
CA ALA A 21 9.41 -2.33 -0.02
C ALA A 21 10.64 -3.26 -0.10
N GLU A 22 11.53 -3.19 0.89
CA GLU A 22 12.71 -4.07 1.01
C GLU A 22 12.28 -5.53 1.14
N MET A 23 11.41 -5.82 2.10
CA MET A 23 10.93 -7.19 2.33
C MET A 23 10.16 -7.75 1.12
N LEU A 24 9.39 -6.92 0.42
CA LEU A 24 8.69 -7.34 -0.82
C LEU A 24 9.70 -7.65 -1.93
N HIS A 25 10.74 -6.82 -2.08
CA HIS A 25 11.83 -7.04 -3.03
C HIS A 25 12.59 -8.33 -2.74
N GLU A 26 13.07 -8.52 -1.51
CA GLU A 26 13.81 -9.72 -1.09
C GLU A 26 13.00 -11.01 -1.29
N ARG A 27 11.70 -10.94 -1.04
CA ARG A 27 10.76 -12.07 -1.21
C ARG A 27 10.27 -12.22 -2.65
N LYS A 28 10.74 -11.38 -3.57
CA LYS A 28 10.35 -11.39 -4.99
C LYS A 28 8.84 -11.27 -5.18
N ILE A 29 8.18 -10.53 -4.30
CA ILE A 29 6.77 -10.17 -4.42
C ILE A 29 6.72 -8.88 -5.24
N PRO A 30 6.08 -8.88 -6.43
CA PRO A 30 5.99 -7.67 -7.25
C PRO A 30 5.33 -6.54 -6.47
N PHE A 31 5.91 -5.34 -6.52
CA PHE A 31 5.34 -4.18 -5.87
C PHE A 31 5.41 -2.94 -6.75
N VAL A 32 4.52 -1.98 -6.50
CA VAL A 32 4.51 -0.68 -7.16
C VAL A 32 4.51 0.40 -6.07
N PRO A 33 5.60 1.16 -5.91
CA PRO A 33 5.66 2.22 -4.92
C PRO A 33 4.95 3.47 -5.45
N VAL A 34 4.00 4.00 -4.67
CA VAL A 34 3.25 5.21 -5.01
C VAL A 34 3.28 6.18 -3.83
N GLY A 35 3.65 7.43 -4.07
CA GLY A 35 3.80 8.41 -3.00
C GLY A 35 3.85 9.85 -3.51
N ILE A 36 3.88 10.80 -2.58
CA ILE A 36 4.06 12.22 -2.89
C ILE A 36 5.53 12.63 -2.99
N LYS A 37 6.44 11.72 -2.65
CA LYS A 37 7.88 11.93 -2.71
C LYS A 37 8.42 11.28 -3.97
N SER A 38 9.27 11.98 -4.69
CA SER A 38 10.02 11.42 -5.80
C SER A 38 11.20 10.58 -5.31
N GLY A 39 11.64 9.63 -6.14
CA GLY A 39 12.81 8.79 -5.87
C GLY A 39 12.60 7.37 -6.38
N THR A 40 13.53 6.50 -6.00
CA THR A 40 13.53 5.08 -6.38
C THR A 40 13.71 4.24 -5.12
N VAL A 41 13.08 3.07 -5.08
CA VAL A 41 13.22 2.13 -3.97
C VAL A 41 13.37 0.71 -4.56
N PHE A 42 14.51 0.08 -4.28
CA PHE A 42 14.88 -1.26 -4.79
C PHE A 42 14.71 -1.44 -6.31
N GLY A 43 15.06 -0.42 -7.09
CA GLY A 43 14.97 -0.43 -8.55
C GLY A 43 13.63 0.05 -9.12
N GLU A 44 12.61 0.27 -8.29
CA GLU A 44 11.29 0.74 -8.70
C GLU A 44 11.15 2.25 -8.48
N GLU A 45 10.73 2.98 -9.52
CA GLU A 45 10.44 4.41 -9.42
C GLU A 45 9.17 4.66 -8.60
N ILE A 46 9.22 5.62 -7.67
CA ILE A 46 8.06 6.02 -6.89
C ILE A 46 7.14 6.86 -7.77
N LEU A 47 6.00 6.29 -8.15
CA LEU A 47 4.99 6.97 -8.94
C LEU A 47 4.30 8.06 -8.12
N ASN A 48 4.01 9.19 -8.77
CA ASN A 48 3.38 10.33 -8.13
C ASN A 48 1.91 10.04 -7.79
N LEU A 49 1.59 9.98 -6.51
CA LEU A 49 0.23 9.71 -6.02
C LEU A 49 -0.80 10.73 -6.53
N ARG A 50 -0.39 11.99 -6.72
CA ARG A 50 -1.29 13.06 -7.21
C ARG A 50 -1.75 12.85 -8.64
N GLU A 51 -0.98 12.09 -9.43
CA GLU A 51 -1.33 11.74 -10.80
C GLU A 51 -2.27 10.53 -10.87
N LYS A 52 -2.55 9.88 -9.74
CA LYS A 52 -3.45 8.71 -9.63
C LYS A 52 -3.13 7.65 -10.71
N PRO A 53 -1.88 7.14 -10.74
CA PRO A 53 -1.40 6.30 -11.83
C PRO A 53 -2.27 5.05 -11.97
N SER A 54 -2.57 4.67 -13.21
CA SER A 54 -3.32 3.43 -13.48
C SER A 54 -2.41 2.22 -13.24
N ILE A 55 -2.84 1.31 -12.37
CA ILE A 55 -2.11 0.08 -12.05
C ILE A 55 -3.10 -1.09 -12.15
N THR A 56 -2.81 -2.06 -13.01
CA THR A 56 -3.65 -3.24 -13.21
C THR A 56 -3.21 -4.42 -12.36
N ASP A 57 -4.14 -5.36 -12.14
CA ASP A 57 -3.88 -6.64 -11.47
C ASP A 57 -3.34 -6.46 -10.05
N VAL A 58 -3.86 -5.46 -9.34
CA VAL A 58 -3.49 -5.19 -7.95
C VAL A 58 -4.12 -6.27 -7.07
N HIS A 59 -3.30 -7.00 -6.33
CA HIS A 59 -3.80 -7.94 -5.32
C HIS A 59 -3.93 -7.24 -3.98
N THR A 60 -2.88 -6.53 -3.54
CA THR A 60 -2.83 -5.87 -2.23
C THR A 60 -2.59 -4.38 -2.43
N VAL A 61 -3.36 -3.53 -1.77
CA VAL A 61 -2.91 -2.18 -1.42
C VAL A 61 -2.45 -2.20 0.03
N THR A 62 -1.30 -1.60 0.31
CA THR A 62 -0.84 -1.39 1.69
C THR A 62 -0.66 0.08 1.99
N LEU A 63 -1.24 0.54 3.10
CA LEU A 63 -1.26 1.95 3.47
C LEU A 63 -0.13 2.31 4.43
N TYR A 64 0.53 3.44 4.14
CA TYR A 64 1.49 4.14 5.01
C TYR A 64 1.20 5.65 5.06
N VAL A 65 -0.07 6.01 4.83
CA VAL A 65 -0.60 7.37 4.95
C VAL A 65 -1.51 7.41 6.17
N GLY A 66 -1.29 8.35 7.08
CA GLY A 66 -2.12 8.50 8.28
C GLY A 66 -3.57 8.89 7.93
N PRO A 67 -4.56 8.53 8.76
CA PRO A 67 -6.00 8.62 8.45
C PRO A 67 -6.44 10.02 7.99
N ASP A 68 -5.94 11.08 8.62
CA ASP A 68 -6.27 12.48 8.30
C ASP A 68 -5.92 12.86 6.84
N ASN A 69 -4.97 12.16 6.23
CA ASN A 69 -4.50 12.42 4.87
C ASN A 69 -5.03 11.40 3.85
N GLN A 70 -5.91 10.47 4.25
CA GLN A 70 -6.39 9.42 3.35
C GLN A 70 -7.57 9.83 2.50
N LYS A 71 -8.40 10.77 2.97
CA LYS A 71 -9.70 11.10 2.35
C LYS A 71 -9.60 11.48 0.87
N GLU A 72 -8.54 12.22 0.50
CA GLU A 72 -8.26 12.60 -0.89
C GLU A 72 -8.03 11.39 -1.82
N TRP A 73 -7.61 10.26 -1.25
CA TRP A 73 -7.16 9.08 -1.99
C TRP A 73 -8.16 7.92 -1.98
N TYR A 74 -9.32 8.05 -1.33
CA TYR A 74 -10.30 6.96 -1.21
C TYR A 74 -10.69 6.39 -2.58
N ASP A 75 -11.16 7.27 -3.47
CA ASP A 75 -11.62 6.88 -4.80
C ASP A 75 -10.49 6.22 -5.60
N TYR A 76 -9.27 6.76 -5.48
CA TYR A 76 -8.11 6.19 -6.15
C TYR A 76 -7.80 4.79 -5.62
N ILE A 77 -7.66 4.62 -4.30
CA ILE A 77 -7.37 3.34 -3.66
C ILE A 77 -8.41 2.28 -4.04
N ILE A 78 -9.69 2.63 -4.04
CA ILE A 78 -10.78 1.72 -4.41
C ILE A 78 -10.78 1.44 -5.93
N SER A 79 -10.47 2.44 -6.75
CA SER A 79 -10.41 2.29 -8.23
C SER A 79 -9.34 1.30 -8.70
N LEU A 80 -8.30 1.05 -7.88
CA LEU A 80 -7.31 0.01 -8.13
C LEU A 80 -7.88 -1.41 -8.03
N LYS A 81 -9.11 -1.57 -7.52
CA LYS A 81 -9.84 -2.84 -7.35
C LYS A 81 -8.97 -3.95 -6.72
N PRO A 82 -8.28 -3.68 -5.59
CA PRO A 82 -7.46 -4.69 -4.96
C PRO A 82 -8.32 -5.82 -4.40
N GLN A 83 -7.74 -7.01 -4.26
CA GLN A 83 -8.39 -8.08 -3.49
C GLN A 83 -8.43 -7.74 -1.99
N ARG A 84 -7.39 -7.07 -1.48
CA ARG A 84 -7.35 -6.60 -0.09
C ARG A 84 -6.62 -5.27 0.10
N ILE A 85 -6.95 -4.58 1.19
CA ILE A 85 -6.22 -3.42 1.70
C ILE A 85 -5.68 -3.74 3.10
N VAL A 86 -4.37 -3.58 3.28
CA VAL A 86 -3.71 -3.65 4.59
C VAL A 86 -3.58 -2.25 5.18
N PHE A 87 -4.23 -2.04 6.31
CA PHE A 87 -4.13 -0.85 7.15
C PHE A 87 -3.07 -1.13 8.21
N ASN A 88 -1.83 -0.68 7.96
CA ASN A 88 -0.73 -0.80 8.93
C ASN A 88 -0.99 0.04 10.18
N PRO A 89 -0.35 -0.28 11.33
CA PRO A 89 -0.48 0.51 12.55
C PRO A 89 -0.32 2.01 12.33
N GLY A 90 -1.32 2.79 12.75
CA GLY A 90 -1.36 4.24 12.55
C GLY A 90 -1.98 4.69 11.23
N THR A 91 -2.56 3.77 10.45
CA THR A 91 -3.27 4.06 9.20
C THR A 91 -4.73 3.61 9.23
N GLU A 92 -5.20 3.05 10.34
CA GLU A 92 -6.58 2.60 10.50
C GLU A 92 -7.56 3.76 10.30
N ASN A 93 -8.57 3.52 9.46
CA ASN A 93 -9.56 4.53 9.12
C ASN A 93 -10.93 3.86 8.89
N PRO A 94 -11.85 3.92 9.87
CA PRO A 94 -13.14 3.25 9.78
C PRO A 94 -13.96 3.63 8.54
N GLU A 95 -13.86 4.86 8.05
CA GLU A 95 -14.59 5.33 6.87
C GLU A 95 -14.10 4.61 5.61
N LEU A 96 -12.79 4.65 5.33
CA LEU A 96 -12.21 3.96 4.18
C LEU A 96 -12.37 2.44 4.27
N MET A 97 -12.24 1.87 5.47
CA MET A 97 -12.46 0.44 5.70
C MET A 97 -13.89 0.03 5.34
N ASN A 98 -14.90 0.84 5.69
CA ASN A 98 -16.30 0.54 5.34
C ASN A 98 -16.55 0.70 3.84
N LEU A 99 -16.00 1.74 3.21
CA LEU A 99 -16.10 1.92 1.76
C LEU A 99 -15.45 0.76 0.98
N ALA A 100 -14.27 0.31 1.41
CA ALA A 100 -13.58 -0.83 0.80
C ALA A 100 -14.38 -2.12 0.94
N LYS A 101 -14.92 -2.42 2.14
CA LYS A 101 -15.80 -3.58 2.36
C LYS A 101 -17.05 -3.53 1.49
N ALA A 102 -17.69 -2.36 1.37
CA ALA A 102 -18.85 -2.17 0.51
C ALA A 102 -18.53 -2.39 -0.98
N ALA A 103 -17.28 -2.14 -1.38
CA ALA A 103 -16.76 -2.44 -2.72
C ALA A 103 -16.30 -3.91 -2.89
N GLY A 104 -16.49 -4.78 -1.88
CA GLY A 104 -16.10 -6.19 -1.93
C GLY A 104 -14.60 -6.44 -1.72
N VAL A 105 -13.88 -5.46 -1.16
CA VAL A 105 -12.44 -5.57 -0.87
C VAL A 105 -12.22 -6.06 0.56
N ASP A 106 -11.32 -7.02 0.74
CA ASP A 106 -10.93 -7.49 2.07
C ASP A 106 -10.13 -6.42 2.81
N VAL A 107 -10.48 -6.17 4.07
CA VAL A 107 -9.87 -5.12 4.88
C VAL A 107 -9.12 -5.71 6.06
N TRP A 108 -7.81 -5.49 6.10
CA TRP A 108 -6.90 -6.11 7.07
C TRP A 108 -6.20 -5.03 7.91
N PRO A 109 -6.69 -4.72 9.13
CA PRO A 109 -5.93 -3.96 10.11
C PRO A 109 -4.81 -4.85 10.67
N ALA A 110 -3.62 -4.75 10.09
CA ALA A 110 -2.50 -5.66 10.36
C ALA A 110 -1.15 -5.01 10.03
N CYS A 111 -0.08 -5.51 10.64
CA CYS A 111 1.29 -5.08 10.34
C CYS A 111 1.91 -5.95 9.24
N ASN A 112 2.27 -5.35 8.11
CA ASN A 112 2.94 -6.09 7.03
C ASN A 112 4.24 -6.77 7.45
N LEU A 113 5.04 -6.15 8.32
CA LEU A 113 6.29 -6.76 8.77
C LEU A 113 6.02 -8.10 9.45
N VAL A 114 4.96 -8.18 10.26
CA VAL A 114 4.52 -9.42 10.91
C VAL A 114 3.98 -10.41 9.87
N LEU A 115 3.07 -9.96 9.00
CA LEU A 115 2.48 -10.81 7.96
C LEU A 115 3.55 -11.45 7.06
N LEU A 116 4.51 -10.65 6.59
CA LEU A 116 5.61 -11.12 5.76
C LEU A 116 6.50 -12.08 6.54
N SER A 117 6.94 -11.69 7.74
CA SER A 117 7.84 -12.53 8.57
C SER A 117 7.24 -13.88 8.93
N THR A 118 5.94 -13.93 9.17
CA THR A 118 5.21 -15.16 9.56
C THR A 118 4.65 -15.96 8.38
N GLY A 119 4.85 -15.49 7.14
CA GLY A 119 4.33 -16.16 5.94
C GLY A 119 2.81 -16.06 5.76
N GLN A 120 2.15 -15.16 6.50
CA GLN A 120 0.70 -14.89 6.41
C GLN A 120 0.36 -13.80 5.40
N PHE A 121 1.37 -13.16 4.81
CA PHE A 121 1.19 -12.17 3.76
C PHE A 121 0.61 -12.80 2.50
#